data_AF-A0A4R1HEB7-F1
#
_entry.id   AF-A0A4R1HEB7-F1
#
_cell.length_a   1.000
_cell.length_b   1.000
_cell.length_c   1.000
_cell.angle_alpha   90.00
_cell.angle_beta   90.00
_cell.angle_gamma   90.00
#
_symmetry.space_group_name_H-M   'P 1'
#
loop_
_entity.id
_entity.type
_entity.pdbx_description
1 polymer ?
#
loop_
_entity_poly.entity_id
_entity_poly.type
_entity_poly.pdbx_seq_one_letter_code
_entity_poly.pdbx_strand_id
1 'polypeptide(L)'
;MNPTHTFNDRPRIGLISNPHSRRNRAALADIEAMIAAKGSILHRITPSIEDIPAALKAFAEQDINVVAINGGDGTTAQVLAALLNASPFQKQPAVVLLPGGTTNMNAADAGMHGRLDKQIGKLCRWSDGEALSVEPLTRPVLRIDGAVGQDTLYGMFFGAGSIIINGIEHCTSHIHNVGLTDEIGPGVTLLRAVWGVLRGDPQFTAPINVSQRSDGQDEAEEKQLAILLVTGLERLFLGIHPWWGREQRPLHCTCIEKPAKGLLRKLPGLLRGKPGKDATPVNGYVSHNIRQLELYMDTTFTIDGELYQASREHGPIRVSHGGDIEFLKIGS
;
A
#
# COMPACT_ATOMS: atom_id res chain seq x y z
N MET A 1 24.77 -7.31 -4.91
CA MET A 1 24.67 -7.48 -6.37
C MET A 1 23.21 -7.78 -6.66
N ASN A 2 22.46 -6.81 -7.15
CA ASN A 2 21.06 -7.04 -7.53
C ASN A 2 21.07 -7.90 -8.79
N PRO A 3 20.26 -8.97 -8.87
CA PRO A 3 20.03 -9.64 -10.14
C PRO A 3 19.29 -8.65 -11.03
N THR A 4 20.00 -8.02 -11.96
CA THR A 4 19.38 -7.33 -13.09
C THR A 4 18.60 -8.38 -13.86
N HIS A 5 17.29 -8.45 -13.65
CA HIS A 5 16.39 -9.09 -14.61
C HIS A 5 16.43 -8.24 -15.88
N THR A 6 17.40 -8.53 -16.75
CA THR A 6 17.28 -8.16 -18.16
C THR A 6 16.07 -8.93 -18.68
N PHE A 7 14.94 -8.25 -18.85
CA PHE A 7 13.84 -8.69 -19.71
C PHE A 7 14.37 -8.68 -21.15
N ASN A 8 15.25 -9.63 -21.46
CA ASN A 8 15.93 -9.73 -22.75
C ASN A 8 15.13 -10.56 -23.75
N ASP A 9 13.93 -11.01 -23.35
CA ASP A 9 12.98 -11.75 -24.18
C ASP A 9 11.58 -11.17 -23.99
N ARG A 10 10.79 -11.25 -25.06
CA ARG A 10 9.37 -10.85 -25.11
C ARG A 10 8.64 -11.27 -23.83
N PRO A 11 8.19 -10.32 -22.98
CA PRO A 11 7.52 -10.65 -21.74
C PRO A 11 6.17 -11.31 -22.04
N ARG A 12 5.79 -12.31 -21.25
CA ARG A 12 4.46 -12.91 -21.30
C ARG A 12 3.60 -12.23 -20.25
N ILE A 13 2.70 -11.37 -20.72
CA ILE A 13 1.93 -10.48 -19.86
C ILE A 13 0.51 -11.04 -19.67
N GLY A 14 0.12 -11.18 -18.39
CA GLY A 14 -1.25 -11.42 -17.98
C GLY A 14 -1.86 -10.13 -17.43
N LEU A 15 -3.04 -9.73 -17.88
CA LEU A 15 -3.73 -8.54 -17.40
C LEU A 15 -4.96 -8.94 -16.58
N ILE A 16 -5.04 -8.48 -15.34
CA ILE A 16 -6.27 -8.54 -14.53
C ILE A 16 -6.96 -7.19 -14.58
N SER A 17 -8.26 -7.16 -14.90
CA SER A 17 -9.06 -5.94 -14.86
C SER A 17 -10.26 -6.10 -13.94
N ASN A 18 -10.41 -5.18 -13.00
CA ASN A 18 -11.62 -5.08 -12.18
C ASN A 18 -12.65 -4.18 -12.89
N PRO A 19 -13.80 -4.73 -13.35
CA PRO A 19 -14.81 -3.96 -14.08
C PRO A 19 -15.49 -2.89 -13.22
N HIS A 20 -15.50 -3.04 -11.89
CA HIS A 20 -16.13 -2.09 -10.98
C HIS A 20 -15.26 -0.88 -10.66
N SER A 21 -13.97 -0.89 -11.03
CA SER A 21 -13.08 0.26 -10.88
C SER A 21 -13.58 1.44 -11.72
N ARG A 22 -13.62 2.65 -11.13
CA ARG A 22 -14.29 3.83 -11.73
C ARG A 22 -13.86 4.10 -13.18
N ARG A 23 -12.56 4.05 -13.47
CA ARG A 23 -12.02 4.29 -14.82
C ARG A 23 -12.30 3.13 -15.79
N ASN A 24 -12.46 1.91 -15.28
CA ASN A 24 -12.77 0.74 -16.09
C ASN A 24 -14.24 0.70 -16.50
N ARG A 25 -15.16 1.21 -15.68
CA ARG A 25 -16.60 1.23 -16.04
C ARG A 25 -16.89 1.90 -17.38
N ALA A 26 -16.08 2.88 -17.78
CA ALA A 26 -16.22 3.60 -19.05
C ALA A 26 -15.28 3.09 -20.17
N ALA A 27 -14.17 2.44 -19.83
CA ALA A 27 -13.09 2.11 -20.78
C ALA A 27 -12.83 0.61 -20.98
N LEU A 28 -13.51 -0.29 -20.24
CA LEU A 28 -13.21 -1.72 -20.29
C LEU A 28 -13.43 -2.33 -21.68
N ALA A 29 -14.53 -1.96 -22.36
CA ALA A 29 -14.82 -2.44 -23.71
C ALA A 29 -13.74 -2.03 -24.72
N ASP A 30 -13.22 -0.81 -24.61
CA ASP A 30 -12.12 -0.32 -25.46
C ASP A 30 -10.82 -1.08 -25.16
N ILE A 31 -10.56 -1.40 -23.88
CA ILE A 31 -9.40 -2.19 -23.47
C ILE A 31 -9.48 -3.61 -24.02
N GLU A 32 -10.64 -4.27 -23.89
CA GLU A 32 -10.87 -5.60 -24.46
C GLU A 32 -10.66 -5.60 -25.97
N ALA A 33 -11.20 -4.60 -26.68
CA ALA A 33 -11.01 -4.46 -28.13
C ALA A 33 -9.54 -4.25 -28.52
N MET A 34 -8.80 -3.40 -27.80
CA MET A 34 -7.38 -3.17 -28.05
C MET A 34 -6.54 -4.43 -27.82
N ILE A 35 -6.86 -5.21 -26.80
CA ILE A 35 -6.14 -6.45 -26.48
C ILE A 35 -6.47 -7.53 -27.52
N ALA A 36 -7.75 -7.69 -27.86
CA ALA A 36 -8.20 -8.64 -28.89
C ALA A 36 -7.55 -8.36 -30.25
N ALA A 37 -7.37 -7.08 -30.60
CA ALA A 37 -6.72 -6.68 -31.86
C ALA A 37 -5.22 -7.01 -31.92
N LYS A 38 -4.53 -7.08 -30.78
CA LYS A 38 -3.07 -7.30 -30.71
C LYS A 38 -2.69 -8.73 -30.31
N GLY A 39 -3.55 -9.44 -29.58
CA GLY A 39 -3.41 -10.88 -29.26
C GLY A 39 -2.27 -11.28 -28.33
N SER A 40 -1.40 -10.35 -27.91
CA SER A 40 -0.17 -10.66 -27.17
C SER A 40 -0.29 -10.57 -25.64
N ILE A 41 -1.46 -10.24 -25.10
CA ILE A 41 -1.71 -10.18 -23.65
C ILE A 41 -2.86 -11.11 -23.28
N LEU A 42 -2.65 -11.93 -22.24
CA LEU A 42 -3.71 -12.76 -21.69
C LEU A 42 -4.56 -11.95 -20.71
N HIS A 43 -5.75 -11.54 -21.12
CA HIS A 43 -6.64 -10.72 -20.30
C HIS A 43 -7.65 -11.58 -19.52
N ARG A 44 -7.85 -11.23 -18.24
CA ARG A 44 -8.89 -11.77 -17.35
C ARG A 44 -9.62 -10.62 -16.67
N ILE A 45 -10.95 -10.67 -16.77
CA ILE A 45 -11.83 -9.74 -16.07
C ILE A 45 -12.31 -10.44 -14.80
N THR A 46 -12.03 -9.83 -13.66
CA THR A 46 -12.37 -10.38 -12.34
C THR A 46 -13.40 -9.47 -11.67
N PRO A 47 -14.71 -9.73 -11.86
CA PRO A 47 -15.77 -8.95 -11.22
C PRO A 47 -15.79 -9.13 -9.70
N SER A 48 -15.40 -10.30 -9.20
CA SER A 48 -15.27 -10.60 -7.78
C SER A 48 -13.81 -10.81 -7.37
N ILE A 49 -13.54 -10.61 -6.08
CA ILE A 49 -12.25 -10.95 -5.45
C ILE A 49 -12.00 -12.46 -5.54
N GLU A 50 -13.06 -13.26 -5.47
CA GLU A 50 -13.02 -14.72 -5.54
C GLU A 50 -12.51 -15.25 -6.90
N ASP A 51 -12.58 -14.42 -7.95
CA ASP A 51 -12.11 -14.80 -9.29
C ASP A 51 -10.59 -14.64 -9.45
N ILE A 52 -9.93 -13.88 -8.57
CA ILE A 52 -8.50 -13.56 -8.66
C ILE A 52 -7.62 -14.81 -8.56
N PRO A 53 -7.80 -15.73 -7.59
CA PRO A 53 -6.99 -16.93 -7.51
C PRO A 53 -7.05 -17.80 -8.77
N ALA A 54 -8.25 -17.95 -9.36
CA ALA A 54 -8.43 -18.72 -10.59
C ALA A 54 -7.74 -18.04 -11.78
N ALA A 55 -7.81 -16.71 -11.89
CA ALA A 55 -7.12 -15.95 -12.92
C ALA A 55 -5.59 -16.11 -12.80
N LEU A 56 -5.02 -15.98 -11.59
CA LEU A 56 -3.59 -16.13 -11.36
C LEU A 56 -3.09 -17.55 -11.61
N LYS A 57 -3.89 -18.57 -11.28
CA LYS A 57 -3.57 -19.96 -11.62
C LYS A 57 -3.50 -20.16 -13.14
N ALA A 58 -4.48 -19.64 -13.88
CA ALA A 58 -4.46 -19.70 -15.34
C ALA A 58 -3.27 -18.95 -15.96
N PHE A 59 -2.79 -17.89 -15.31
CA PHE A 59 -1.58 -17.17 -15.71
C PHE A 59 -0.32 -18.01 -15.47
N ALA A 60 -0.23 -18.67 -14.32
CA ALA A 60 0.90 -19.55 -14.00
C ALA A 60 0.97 -20.75 -14.96
N GLU A 61 -0.16 -21.36 -15.31
CA GLU A 61 -0.26 -22.46 -16.29
C GLU A 61 0.17 -22.05 -17.70
N GLN A 62 0.19 -20.75 -18.00
CA GLN A 62 0.64 -20.19 -19.26
C GLN A 62 1.99 -19.46 -19.14
N ASP A 63 2.81 -19.79 -18.14
CA ASP A 63 4.11 -19.18 -17.82
C ASP A 63 4.16 -17.65 -17.98
N ILE A 64 3.10 -16.97 -17.54
CA ILE A 64 3.08 -15.52 -17.44
C ILE A 64 4.18 -15.10 -16.46
N ASN A 65 5.03 -14.17 -16.89
CA ASN A 65 6.13 -13.65 -16.08
C ASN A 65 5.92 -12.19 -15.66
N VAL A 66 4.89 -11.53 -16.19
CA VAL A 66 4.46 -10.20 -15.78
C VAL A 66 2.94 -10.16 -15.57
N VAL A 67 2.50 -9.76 -14.38
CA VAL A 67 1.08 -9.54 -14.06
C VAL A 67 0.80 -8.05 -14.05
N ALA A 68 0.03 -7.58 -15.03
CA ALA A 68 -0.52 -6.23 -15.07
C ALA A 68 -1.85 -6.18 -14.31
N ILE A 69 -2.02 -5.19 -13.43
CA ILE A 69 -3.23 -4.99 -12.62
C ILE A 69 -3.87 -3.68 -13.04
N ASN A 70 -5.09 -3.77 -13.58
CA ASN A 70 -5.94 -2.65 -13.90
C ASN A 70 -7.09 -2.56 -12.90
N GLY A 71 -6.84 -1.91 -11.76
CA GLY A 71 -7.80 -1.73 -10.68
C GLY A 71 -7.32 -0.68 -9.67
N GLY A 72 -8.06 -0.51 -8.58
CA GLY A 72 -7.63 0.33 -7.44
C GLY A 72 -6.79 -0.40 -6.40
N ASP A 73 -6.50 0.29 -5.30
CA ASP A 73 -5.68 -0.23 -4.21
C ASP A 73 -6.27 -1.53 -3.63
N GLY A 74 -7.58 -1.61 -3.37
CA GLY A 74 -8.20 -2.87 -2.94
C GLY A 74 -8.01 -4.03 -3.91
N THR A 75 -8.11 -3.81 -5.24
CA THR A 75 -7.80 -4.87 -6.23
C THR A 75 -6.33 -5.25 -6.21
N THR A 76 -5.46 -4.26 -6.09
CA THR A 76 -4.01 -4.48 -5.99
C THR A 76 -3.67 -5.30 -4.76
N ALA A 77 -4.18 -4.92 -3.58
CA ALA A 77 -4.00 -5.64 -2.32
C ALA A 77 -4.42 -7.10 -2.43
N GLN A 78 -5.57 -7.39 -3.07
CA GLN A 78 -6.07 -8.75 -3.23
C GLN A 78 -5.21 -9.59 -4.21
N VAL A 79 -4.74 -8.99 -5.30
CA VAL A 79 -3.81 -9.68 -6.21
C VAL A 79 -2.48 -9.95 -5.52
N LEU A 80 -1.92 -8.99 -4.77
CA LEU A 80 -0.70 -9.17 -4.00
C LEU A 80 -0.87 -10.25 -2.92
N ALA A 81 -2.01 -10.25 -2.22
CA ALA A 81 -2.38 -11.27 -1.25
C ALA A 81 -2.38 -12.66 -1.88
N ALA A 82 -3.03 -12.82 -3.04
CA ALA A 82 -3.08 -14.10 -3.74
C ALA A 82 -1.71 -14.53 -4.27
N LEU A 83 -0.88 -13.61 -4.76
CA LEU A 83 0.49 -13.90 -5.20
C LEU A 83 1.39 -14.37 -4.04
N LEU A 84 1.28 -13.76 -2.86
CA LEU A 84 2.13 -14.05 -1.71
C LEU A 84 1.64 -15.27 -0.90
N ASN A 85 0.33 -15.39 -0.66
CA ASN A 85 -0.25 -16.50 0.11
C ASN A 85 -0.33 -17.79 -0.67
N ALA A 86 -0.95 -17.75 -1.86
CA ALA A 86 -1.22 -18.96 -2.63
C ALA A 86 -0.03 -19.39 -3.48
N SER A 87 0.91 -18.47 -3.74
CA SER A 87 2.11 -18.69 -4.56
C SER A 87 1.84 -19.53 -5.82
N PRO A 88 0.89 -19.11 -6.69
CA PRO A 88 0.43 -19.95 -7.80
C PRO A 88 1.49 -20.16 -8.88
N PHE A 89 2.56 -19.36 -8.88
CA PHE A 89 3.67 -19.42 -9.84
C PHE A 89 4.88 -20.11 -9.23
N GLN A 90 5.60 -20.93 -10.02
CA GLN A 90 6.89 -21.50 -9.60
C GLN A 90 7.95 -20.43 -9.34
N LYS A 91 7.94 -19.36 -10.16
CA LYS A 91 8.73 -18.15 -9.98
C LYS A 91 7.78 -16.96 -9.89
N GLN A 92 7.92 -16.15 -8.85
CA GLN A 92 7.08 -14.98 -8.65
C GLN A 92 7.15 -14.05 -9.88
N PRO A 93 6.00 -13.67 -10.46
CA PRO A 93 5.97 -12.77 -11.61
C PRO A 93 6.24 -11.34 -11.14
N ALA A 94 6.78 -10.53 -12.04
CA ALA A 94 6.86 -9.09 -11.80
C ALA A 94 5.48 -8.44 -11.98
N VAL A 95 5.21 -7.34 -11.28
CA VAL A 95 3.91 -6.68 -11.25
C VAL A 95 3.96 -5.33 -11.94
N VAL A 96 2.99 -5.04 -12.80
CA VAL A 96 2.77 -3.71 -13.37
C VAL A 96 1.45 -3.16 -12.87
N LEU A 97 1.46 -1.96 -12.30
CA LEU A 97 0.24 -1.27 -11.90
C LEU A 97 -0.20 -0.30 -12.99
N LEU A 98 -1.43 -0.49 -13.48
CA LEU A 98 -2.07 0.39 -14.44
C LEU A 98 -2.95 1.42 -13.72
N PRO A 99 -3.20 2.58 -14.33
CA PRO A 99 -3.95 3.68 -13.71
C PRO A 99 -5.47 3.44 -13.67
N GLY A 100 -5.92 2.25 -13.26
CA GLY A 100 -7.33 1.84 -13.20
C GLY A 100 -8.10 2.33 -11.97
N GLY A 101 -7.39 2.69 -10.89
CA GLY A 101 -7.93 3.14 -9.61
C GLY A 101 -7.86 4.64 -9.32
N THR A 102 -8.55 5.05 -8.26
CA THR A 102 -8.58 6.42 -7.68
C THR A 102 -7.41 6.71 -6.75
N THR A 103 -6.77 5.65 -6.26
CA THR A 103 -5.90 5.64 -5.10
C THR A 103 -4.72 4.79 -5.56
N ASN A 104 -3.59 5.43 -5.81
CA ASN A 104 -2.42 4.81 -6.44
C ASN A 104 -1.19 5.17 -5.59
N MET A 105 -1.20 4.82 -4.30
CA MET A 105 0.02 4.91 -3.47
C MET A 105 1.14 4.10 -4.12
N ASN A 106 0.74 3.00 -4.75
CA ASN A 106 1.63 2.04 -5.38
C ASN A 106 1.94 2.41 -6.84
N ALA A 107 0.98 2.97 -7.59
CA ALA A 107 1.19 3.27 -9.01
C ALA A 107 1.90 4.61 -9.28
N ALA A 108 1.88 5.59 -8.36
CA ALA A 108 2.60 6.85 -8.53
C ALA A 108 4.13 6.66 -8.49
N ASP A 109 4.61 5.75 -7.64
CA ASP A 109 6.05 5.46 -7.50
C ASP A 109 6.50 4.24 -8.33
N ALA A 110 5.60 3.27 -8.59
CA ALA A 110 5.93 2.02 -9.28
C ALA A 110 5.33 1.85 -10.68
N GLY A 111 4.57 2.84 -11.19
CA GLY A 111 3.66 2.63 -12.31
C GLY A 111 3.67 3.64 -13.46
N MET A 112 2.99 3.21 -14.52
CA MET A 112 2.78 3.89 -15.79
C MET A 112 1.83 5.11 -15.63
N HIS A 113 2.29 6.30 -16.03
CA HIS A 113 1.53 7.55 -15.91
C HIS A 113 0.77 7.89 -17.20
N GLY A 114 -0.47 8.39 -17.07
CA GLY A 114 -1.25 8.95 -18.19
C GLY A 114 -2.51 8.14 -18.53
N ARG A 115 -3.03 8.34 -19.75
CA ARG A 115 -4.26 7.66 -20.21
C ARG A 115 -4.07 6.14 -20.28
N LEU A 116 -5.06 5.40 -19.78
CA LEU A 116 -5.04 3.94 -19.67
C LEU A 116 -4.83 3.24 -21.03
N ASP A 117 -5.49 3.73 -22.08
CA ASP A 117 -5.34 3.23 -23.45
C ASP A 117 -3.88 3.26 -23.94
N LYS A 118 -3.16 4.35 -23.69
CA LYS A 118 -1.74 4.47 -24.04
C LYS A 118 -0.87 3.49 -23.27
N GLN A 119 -1.20 3.21 -22.01
CA GLN A 119 -0.44 2.27 -21.18
C GLN A 119 -0.66 0.83 -21.62
N ILE A 120 -1.91 0.45 -21.91
CA ILE A 120 -2.23 -0.85 -22.52
C ILE A 120 -1.51 -1.00 -23.87
N GLY A 121 -1.55 0.03 -24.72
CA GLY A 121 -0.82 0.03 -25.99
C GLY A 121 0.69 -0.16 -25.82
N LYS A 122 1.29 0.45 -24.78
CA LYS A 122 2.69 0.22 -24.42
C LYS A 122 2.94 -1.22 -23.98
N LEU A 123 2.09 -1.79 -23.12
CA LEU A 123 2.22 -3.19 -22.70
C LEU A 123 2.17 -4.15 -23.89
N CYS A 124 1.24 -3.93 -24.84
CA CYS A 124 1.18 -4.80 -26.00
C CYS A 124 2.44 -4.69 -26.87
N ARG A 125 2.92 -3.46 -27.12
CA ARG A 125 4.18 -3.25 -27.87
C ARG A 125 5.38 -3.92 -27.20
N TRP A 126 5.44 -3.85 -25.87
CA TRP A 126 6.46 -4.53 -25.09
C TRP A 126 6.37 -6.05 -25.22
N SER A 127 5.15 -6.62 -25.12
CA SER A 127 4.89 -8.04 -25.35
C SER A 127 5.28 -8.50 -26.76
N ASP A 128 5.07 -7.64 -27.77
CA ASP A 128 5.45 -7.89 -29.17
C ASP A 128 6.99 -7.85 -29.40
N GLY A 129 7.76 -7.39 -28.41
CA GLY A 129 9.22 -7.34 -28.41
C GLY A 129 9.81 -5.96 -28.71
N GLU A 130 9.01 -4.89 -28.63
CA GLU A 130 9.56 -3.53 -28.66
C GLU A 130 10.43 -3.31 -27.40
N ALA A 131 11.67 -2.86 -27.61
CA ALA A 131 12.57 -2.52 -26.53
C ALA A 131 12.07 -1.26 -25.83
N LEU A 132 11.45 -1.43 -24.66
CA LEU A 132 11.08 -0.33 -23.77
C LEU A 132 12.04 -0.27 -22.58
N SER A 133 12.25 0.93 -22.05
CA SER A 133 12.96 1.09 -20.78
C SER A 133 12.12 0.48 -19.65
N VAL A 134 12.66 -0.53 -18.97
CA VAL A 134 12.01 -1.18 -17.82
C VAL A 134 12.91 -1.01 -16.61
N GLU A 135 12.39 -0.35 -15.58
CA GLU A 135 13.09 -0.17 -14.30
C GLU A 135 12.41 -1.06 -13.25
N PRO A 136 13.10 -2.12 -12.75
CA PRO A 136 12.56 -2.96 -11.70
C PRO A 136 12.64 -2.27 -10.34
N LEU A 137 11.63 -2.50 -9.53
CA LEU A 137 11.42 -1.83 -8.26
C LEU A 137 10.87 -2.82 -7.23
N THR A 138 11.74 -3.41 -6.44
CA THR A 138 11.33 -4.31 -5.35
C THR A 138 10.71 -3.52 -4.21
N ARG A 139 9.56 -3.98 -3.72
CA ARG A 139 8.82 -3.35 -2.63
C ARG A 139 8.40 -4.40 -1.61
N PRO A 140 8.70 -4.19 -0.32
CA PRO A 140 8.22 -5.04 0.74
C PRO A 140 6.73 -4.80 0.97
N VAL A 141 5.99 -5.89 1.16
CA VAL A 141 4.57 -5.90 1.46
C VAL A 141 4.39 -6.31 2.91
N LEU A 142 3.55 -5.58 3.63
CA LEU A 142 3.09 -5.93 4.96
C LEU A 142 2.04 -7.04 4.86
N ARG A 143 2.12 -7.99 5.78
CA ARG A 143 1.07 -8.94 6.08
C ARG A 143 0.39 -8.52 7.38
N ILE A 144 -0.93 -8.41 7.34
CA ILE A 144 -1.76 -8.03 8.48
C ILE A 144 -2.77 -9.14 8.76
N ASP A 145 -2.68 -9.79 9.91
CA ASP A 145 -3.63 -10.81 10.35
C ASP A 145 -4.49 -10.31 11.52
N GLY A 146 -5.69 -10.87 11.69
CA GLY A 146 -6.56 -10.63 12.86
C GLY A 146 -7.56 -9.48 12.72
N ALA A 147 -7.69 -8.89 11.53
CA ALA A 147 -8.69 -7.87 11.25
C ALA A 147 -10.12 -8.45 11.27
N VAL A 148 -11.10 -7.69 11.76
CA VAL A 148 -12.47 -8.20 11.88
C VAL A 148 -13.05 -8.50 10.49
N GLY A 149 -13.51 -9.74 10.29
CA GLY A 149 -14.11 -10.19 9.03
C GLY A 149 -13.13 -10.38 7.87
N GLN A 150 -11.82 -10.46 8.13
CA GLN A 150 -10.78 -10.67 7.11
C GLN A 150 -9.76 -11.70 7.63
N ASP A 151 -9.40 -12.69 6.81
CA ASP A 151 -8.41 -13.70 7.21
C ASP A 151 -6.99 -13.12 7.29
N THR A 152 -6.51 -12.56 6.17
CA THR A 152 -5.21 -11.89 6.08
C THR A 152 -5.30 -10.77 5.04
N LEU A 153 -4.81 -9.58 5.42
CA LEU A 153 -4.73 -8.40 4.56
C LEU A 153 -3.28 -8.13 4.17
N TYR A 154 -3.11 -7.48 3.01
CA TYR A 154 -1.81 -7.10 2.47
C TYR A 154 -1.82 -5.64 2.05
N GLY A 155 -0.71 -4.95 2.30
CA GLY A 155 -0.52 -3.57 1.87
C GLY A 155 0.90 -3.11 2.11
N MET A 156 1.25 -1.88 1.74
CA MET A 156 2.61 -1.36 1.93
C MET A 156 2.74 -0.43 3.15
N PHE A 157 1.61 0.08 3.63
CA PHE A 157 1.54 1.03 4.72
C PHE A 157 0.39 0.69 5.66
N PHE A 158 0.71 0.62 6.95
CA PHE A 158 -0.25 0.48 8.04
C PHE A 158 -0.23 1.74 8.90
N GLY A 159 -1.42 2.26 9.20
CA GLY A 159 -1.59 3.42 10.06
C GLY A 159 -2.68 3.20 11.10
N ALA A 160 -2.44 3.61 12.34
CA ALA A 160 -3.46 3.69 13.37
C ALA A 160 -3.32 4.97 14.18
N GLY A 161 -4.40 5.38 14.84
CA GLY A 161 -4.47 6.61 15.63
C GLY A 161 -5.47 7.60 15.06
N SER A 162 -6.08 8.37 15.96
CA SER A 162 -7.12 9.36 15.65
C SER A 162 -6.71 10.33 14.55
N ILE A 163 -5.44 10.68 14.48
CA ILE A 163 -4.88 11.59 13.46
C ILE A 163 -5.10 11.05 12.05
N ILE A 164 -4.82 9.76 11.84
CA ILE A 164 -4.86 9.12 10.53
C ILE A 164 -6.31 8.79 10.18
N ILE A 165 -7.05 8.21 11.14
CA ILE A 165 -8.45 7.78 10.95
C ILE A 165 -9.35 9.00 10.68
N ASN A 166 -9.27 10.05 11.49
CA ASN A 166 -10.06 11.26 11.27
C ASN A 166 -9.61 12.00 10.01
N GLY A 167 -8.33 11.90 9.62
CA GLY A 167 -7.85 12.38 8.33
C GLY A 167 -8.55 11.70 7.15
N ILE A 168 -8.77 10.39 7.23
CA ILE A 168 -9.49 9.60 6.22
C ILE A 168 -10.99 9.91 6.25
N GLU A 169 -11.63 9.83 7.41
CA GLU A 169 -13.08 10.06 7.55
C GLU A 169 -13.49 11.50 7.16
N HIS A 170 -12.66 12.49 7.48
CA HIS A 170 -12.89 13.88 7.07
C HIS A 170 -12.71 14.08 5.56
N CYS A 171 -11.78 13.36 4.91
CA CYS A 171 -11.65 13.34 3.45
C CYS A 171 -12.91 12.77 2.78
N THR A 172 -13.46 11.68 3.32
CA THR A 172 -14.65 11.02 2.76
C THR A 172 -15.93 11.85 2.96
N SER A 173 -16.02 12.64 4.03
CA SER A 173 -17.23 13.42 4.37
C SER A 173 -17.27 14.84 3.78
N HIS A 174 -16.16 15.60 3.73
CA HIS A 174 -16.18 17.00 3.29
C HIS A 174 -16.18 17.21 1.77
N ILE A 175 -15.91 16.16 0.97
CA ILE A 175 -15.82 16.27 -0.50
C ILE A 175 -17.17 16.05 -1.19
N HIS A 176 -18.16 15.45 -0.51
CA HIS A 176 -19.53 15.43 -1.03
C HIS A 176 -20.15 16.85 -1.19
N ASN A 177 -19.57 17.88 -0.56
CA ASN A 177 -20.11 19.25 -0.57
C ASN A 177 -19.36 20.26 -1.46
N VAL A 178 -18.16 19.94 -1.96
CA VAL A 178 -17.35 20.90 -2.72
C VAL A 178 -16.82 20.17 -3.94
N GLY A 179 -17.48 20.34 -5.09
CA GLY A 179 -17.20 19.68 -6.38
C GLY A 179 -15.81 19.96 -6.98
N LEU A 180 -14.76 19.68 -6.23
CA LEU A 180 -13.37 19.58 -6.65
C LEU A 180 -13.12 18.13 -7.08
N THR A 181 -12.66 17.99 -8.31
CA THR A 181 -12.36 16.76 -9.04
C THR A 181 -11.57 15.72 -8.24
N ASP A 182 -12.30 14.83 -7.54
CA ASP A 182 -12.30 13.36 -7.58
C ASP A 182 -10.99 12.54 -7.78
N GLU A 183 -9.85 12.98 -7.23
CA GLU A 183 -8.63 12.15 -7.16
C GLU A 183 -7.93 12.27 -5.79
N ILE A 184 -8.27 11.40 -4.83
CA ILE A 184 -7.66 11.38 -3.50
C ILE A 184 -6.75 10.16 -3.38
N GLY A 185 -5.44 10.36 -3.51
CA GLY A 185 -4.45 9.36 -3.15
C GLY A 185 -4.22 9.29 -1.63
N PRO A 186 -3.66 8.21 -1.10
CA PRO A 186 -3.35 8.08 0.33
C PRO A 186 -2.34 9.11 0.80
N GLY A 187 -1.58 9.68 -0.15
CA GLY A 187 -0.72 10.80 0.13
C GLY A 187 -1.44 12.10 0.46
N VAL A 188 -2.61 12.35 -0.15
CA VAL A 188 -3.48 13.48 0.21
C VAL A 188 -4.08 13.26 1.60
N THR A 189 -4.44 12.02 1.93
CA THR A 189 -4.89 11.63 3.26
C THR A 189 -3.84 11.88 4.33
N LEU A 190 -2.61 11.40 4.14
CA LEU A 190 -1.51 11.64 5.08
C LEU A 190 -1.17 13.14 5.17
N LEU A 191 -1.16 13.86 4.04
CA LEU A 191 -0.95 15.32 4.03
C LEU A 191 -2.06 16.08 4.80
N ARG A 192 -3.32 15.65 4.71
CA ARG A 192 -4.42 16.25 5.47
C ARG A 192 -4.44 15.84 6.94
N ALA A 193 -4.07 14.62 7.28
CA ALA A 193 -3.85 14.21 8.66
C ALA A 193 -2.75 15.08 9.31
N VAL A 194 -1.63 15.27 8.60
CA VAL A 194 -0.55 16.20 8.97
C VAL A 194 -1.10 17.64 9.12
N TRP A 195 -1.96 18.09 8.22
CA TRP A 195 -2.57 19.42 8.27
C TRP A 195 -3.58 19.61 9.42
N GLY A 196 -4.40 18.61 9.72
CA GLY A 196 -5.33 18.60 10.86
C GLY A 196 -4.58 18.69 12.19
N VAL A 197 -3.48 17.95 12.30
CA VAL A 197 -2.54 18.08 13.42
C VAL A 197 -1.99 19.50 13.50
N LEU A 198 -1.47 20.06 12.40
CA LEU A 198 -0.95 21.44 12.35
C LEU A 198 -1.96 22.50 12.82
N ARG A 199 -3.26 22.26 12.65
CA ARG A 199 -4.34 23.15 13.13
C ARG A 199 -4.69 22.98 14.61
N GLY A 200 -4.17 21.96 15.29
CA GLY A 200 -4.40 21.73 16.72
C GLY A 200 -5.83 21.30 17.06
N ASP A 201 -6.52 20.65 16.12
CA ASP A 201 -7.91 20.23 16.30
C ASP A 201 -8.02 19.08 17.34
N PRO A 202 -8.80 19.23 18.42
CA PRO A 202 -8.95 18.22 19.47
C PRO A 202 -9.35 16.84 18.96
N GLN A 203 -10.13 16.76 17.88
CA GLN A 203 -10.56 15.51 17.28
C GLN A 203 -9.36 14.71 16.75
N PHE A 204 -8.36 15.39 16.18
CA PHE A 204 -7.12 14.80 15.69
C PHE A 204 -6.09 14.61 16.81
N THR A 205 -6.47 14.66 18.07
CA THR A 205 -5.52 14.42 19.16
C THR A 205 -5.99 13.37 20.13
N ALA A 206 -7.19 12.77 20.03
CA ALA A 206 -7.60 11.75 20.99
C ALA A 206 -6.62 10.55 20.99
N PRO A 207 -6.00 10.16 22.11
CA PRO A 207 -5.15 8.98 22.13
C PRO A 207 -6.00 7.72 21.90
N ILE A 208 -5.43 6.75 21.19
CA ILE A 208 -5.97 5.38 21.17
C ILE A 208 -5.23 4.55 22.22
N ASN A 209 -5.98 3.77 23.00
CA ASN A 209 -5.40 2.80 23.94
C ASN A 209 -5.03 1.54 23.15
N VAL A 210 -3.74 1.25 23.11
CA VAL A 210 -3.19 0.13 22.38
C VAL A 210 -2.28 -0.63 23.31
N SER A 211 -2.54 -1.92 23.49
CA SER A 211 -1.54 -2.80 24.09
C SER A 211 -0.67 -3.32 22.95
N GLN A 212 0.59 -2.93 22.94
CA GLN A 212 1.52 -3.30 21.87
C GLN A 212 2.54 -4.32 22.38
N ARG A 213 2.88 -5.28 21.51
CA ARG A 213 3.98 -6.21 21.73
C ARG A 213 4.88 -6.20 20.51
N SER A 214 6.15 -5.90 20.72
CA SER A 214 7.19 -5.86 19.68
C SER A 214 8.27 -6.90 19.94
N ASP A 215 9.13 -7.14 18.94
CA ASP A 215 10.17 -8.18 18.97
C ASP A 215 10.94 -8.24 20.31
N GLY A 216 10.88 -9.39 20.98
CA GLY A 216 11.65 -9.65 22.21
C GLY A 216 11.05 -9.06 23.49
N GLN A 217 9.82 -8.53 23.44
CA GLN A 217 9.03 -8.19 24.63
C GLN A 217 8.09 -9.36 24.99
N ASP A 218 8.20 -9.85 26.22
CA ASP A 218 7.37 -10.97 26.71
C ASP A 218 5.92 -10.51 27.01
N GLU A 219 5.76 -9.28 27.48
CA GLU A 219 4.46 -8.70 27.86
C GLU A 219 4.04 -7.56 26.92
N ALA A 220 2.73 -7.43 26.71
CA ALA A 220 2.15 -6.33 25.96
C ALA A 220 2.09 -5.07 26.83
N GLU A 221 2.73 -3.99 26.39
CA GLU A 221 2.71 -2.70 27.09
C GLU A 221 1.48 -1.90 26.66
N GLU A 222 0.69 -1.44 27.63
CA GLU A 222 -0.42 -0.54 27.35
C GLU A 222 0.08 0.89 27.12
N LYS A 223 -0.28 1.45 25.97
CA LYS A 223 0.17 2.77 25.52
C LYS A 223 -0.97 3.60 24.98
N GLN A 224 -0.85 4.90 25.18
CA GLN A 224 -1.74 5.90 24.58
C GLN A 224 -1.08 6.50 23.35
N LEU A 225 -1.47 6.03 22.17
CA LEU A 225 -0.86 6.45 20.90
C LEU A 225 -1.69 7.54 20.23
N ALA A 226 -1.04 8.62 19.80
CA ALA A 226 -1.62 9.61 18.90
C ALA A 226 -1.44 9.21 17.44
N ILE A 227 -0.26 8.64 17.10
CA ILE A 227 0.08 8.14 15.77
C ILE A 227 0.81 6.81 15.93
N LEU A 228 0.42 5.83 15.12
CA LEU A 228 1.17 4.61 14.87
C LEU A 228 1.32 4.44 13.35
N LEU A 229 2.57 4.32 12.89
CA LEU A 229 2.92 4.07 11.49
C LEU A 229 3.76 2.81 11.41
N VAL A 230 3.43 1.90 10.51
CA VAL A 230 4.24 0.73 10.18
C VAL A 230 4.34 0.59 8.67
N THR A 231 5.56 0.43 8.14
CA THR A 231 5.78 0.20 6.71
C THR A 231 7.09 -0.56 6.48
N GLY A 232 7.18 -1.35 5.42
CA GLY A 232 8.46 -1.88 4.95
C GLY A 232 9.20 -0.92 4.00
N LEU A 233 8.53 0.13 3.50
CA LEU A 233 9.07 1.01 2.48
C LEU A 233 10.23 1.85 3.02
N GLU A 234 11.26 2.09 2.21
CA GLU A 234 12.35 3.01 2.56
C GLU A 234 11.95 4.48 2.49
N ARG A 235 10.96 4.83 1.65
CA ARG A 235 10.33 6.15 1.59
C ARG A 235 8.88 5.99 1.16
N LEU A 236 8.01 6.83 1.71
CA LEU A 236 6.65 7.04 1.22
C LEU A 236 6.65 8.07 0.07
N PHE A 237 5.47 8.33 -0.49
CA PHE A 237 5.23 9.35 -1.49
C PHE A 237 5.83 10.72 -1.09
N LEU A 238 6.23 11.52 -2.09
CA LEU A 238 6.92 12.81 -1.89
C LEU A 238 8.24 12.72 -1.09
N GLY A 239 8.80 11.52 -0.95
CA GLY A 239 10.06 11.29 -0.23
C GLY A 239 9.92 11.39 1.30
N ILE A 240 8.69 11.26 1.81
CA ILE A 240 8.40 11.24 3.25
C ILE A 240 9.03 9.99 3.88
N HIS A 241 9.77 10.16 4.96
CA HIS A 241 10.51 9.09 5.64
C HIS A 241 10.40 9.28 7.17
N PRO A 242 9.24 8.99 7.78
CA PRO A 242 8.96 9.27 9.18
C PRO A 242 9.59 8.30 10.18
N TRP A 243 10.68 7.63 9.84
CA TRP A 243 11.35 6.67 10.71
C TRP A 243 12.82 7.03 10.92
N TRP A 244 13.33 6.65 12.08
CA TRP A 244 14.72 6.90 12.49
C TRP A 244 15.28 5.77 13.37
N GLY A 245 14.61 4.62 13.38
CA GLY A 245 15.10 3.37 13.96
C GLY A 245 16.42 2.94 13.32
N ARG A 246 17.29 2.32 14.12
CA ARG A 246 18.65 1.91 13.69
C ARG A 246 18.83 0.40 13.61
N GLU A 247 17.80 -0.34 14.00
CA GLU A 247 17.81 -1.80 14.03
C GLU A 247 17.80 -2.37 12.60
N GLN A 248 18.43 -3.52 12.39
CA GLN A 248 18.44 -4.19 11.08
C GLN A 248 17.24 -5.14 10.96
N ARG A 249 16.04 -4.56 10.82
CA ARG A 249 14.77 -5.30 10.71
C ARG A 249 13.94 -4.76 9.54
N PRO A 250 13.04 -5.57 8.95
CA PRO A 250 12.39 -5.25 7.67
C PRO A 250 11.28 -4.19 7.77
N LEU A 251 10.69 -3.99 8.95
CA LEU A 251 9.60 -3.03 9.12
C LEU A 251 10.07 -1.81 9.90
N HIS A 252 9.73 -0.63 9.42
CA HIS A 252 9.87 0.63 10.13
C HIS A 252 8.60 0.92 10.93
N CYS A 253 8.72 0.98 12.25
CA CYS A 253 7.64 1.32 13.16
C CYS A 253 7.90 2.69 13.78
N THR A 254 6.92 3.59 13.75
CA THR A 254 6.98 4.90 14.41
C THR A 254 5.74 5.12 15.23
N CYS A 255 5.95 5.33 16.53
CA CYS A 255 4.92 5.57 17.52
C CYS A 255 5.08 6.98 18.09
N ILE A 256 3.98 7.73 18.11
CA ILE A 256 3.89 8.98 18.85
C ILE A 256 2.97 8.75 20.04
N GLU A 257 3.56 8.64 21.21
CA GLU A 257 2.88 8.39 22.48
C GLU A 257 2.44 9.70 23.13
N LYS A 258 1.32 9.67 23.86
CA LYS A 258 0.89 10.80 24.68
C LYS A 258 1.50 10.75 26.08
N PRO A 259 1.95 11.89 26.63
CA PRO A 259 1.91 13.24 26.03
C PRO A 259 3.05 13.51 25.03
N ALA A 260 2.70 13.94 23.81
CA ALA A 260 3.67 14.26 22.75
C ALA A 260 4.10 15.74 22.81
N LYS A 261 5.22 16.03 23.48
CA LYS A 261 5.69 17.42 23.67
C LYS A 261 6.20 18.02 22.36
N GLY A 262 5.55 19.10 21.91
CA GLY A 262 5.98 19.91 20.76
C GLY A 262 5.76 19.27 19.39
N LEU A 263 4.72 18.43 19.24
CA LEU A 263 4.42 17.68 18.01
C LEU A 263 4.42 18.55 16.75
N LEU A 264 3.73 19.69 16.78
CA LEU A 264 3.62 20.61 15.64
C LEU A 264 4.97 21.13 15.17
N ARG A 265 5.85 21.49 16.11
CA ARG A 265 7.20 22.00 15.82
C ARG A 265 8.10 20.90 15.27
N LYS A 266 7.91 19.66 15.71
CA LYS A 266 8.74 18.50 15.33
C LYS A 266 8.26 17.82 14.05
N LEU A 267 7.00 18.01 13.65
CA LEU A 267 6.38 17.34 12.51
C LEU A 267 7.19 17.42 11.20
N PRO A 268 7.74 18.57 10.78
CA PRO A 268 8.55 18.65 9.56
C PRO A 268 9.88 17.89 9.65
N GLY A 269 10.43 17.75 10.86
CA GLY A 269 11.62 16.94 11.12
C GLY A 269 11.29 15.45 11.18
N LEU A 270 10.17 15.10 11.83
CA LEU A 270 9.62 13.75 11.89
C LEU A 270 9.41 13.20 10.49
N LEU A 271 8.69 13.92 9.61
CA LEU A 271 8.44 13.49 8.22
C LEU A 271 9.70 13.28 7.37
N ARG A 272 10.86 13.78 7.82
CA ARG A 272 12.16 13.60 7.15
C ARG A 272 13.08 12.60 7.87
N GLY A 273 12.61 11.95 8.93
CA GLY A 273 13.39 11.01 9.75
C GLY A 273 14.46 11.70 10.59
N LYS A 274 14.31 13.01 10.79
CA LYS A 274 15.22 13.86 11.55
C LYS A 274 14.43 14.58 12.64
N PRO A 275 13.93 13.86 13.64
CA PRO A 275 12.97 14.41 14.60
C PRO A 275 13.60 15.38 15.61
N GLY A 276 14.94 15.52 15.59
CA GLY A 276 15.71 16.39 16.48
C GLY A 276 16.11 15.68 17.77
N LYS A 277 17.02 16.30 18.54
CA LYS A 277 17.57 15.71 19.78
C LYS A 277 16.52 15.54 20.88
N ASP A 278 15.47 16.35 20.85
CA ASP A 278 14.40 16.33 21.85
C ASP A 278 13.27 15.33 21.54
N ALA A 279 13.35 14.60 20.43
CA ALA A 279 12.42 13.53 20.10
C ALA A 279 12.88 12.21 20.74
N THR A 280 12.71 12.15 22.05
CA THR A 280 13.05 10.99 22.88
C THR A 280 11.79 10.22 23.28
N PRO A 281 11.93 8.95 23.70
CA PRO A 281 10.82 8.18 24.26
C PRO A 281 10.11 8.91 25.42
N VAL A 282 10.88 9.58 26.28
CA VAL A 282 10.36 10.41 27.40
C VAL A 282 9.44 11.55 26.92
N ASN A 283 9.66 12.05 25.70
CA ASN A 283 8.84 13.10 25.09
C ASN A 283 7.74 12.56 24.18
N GLY A 284 7.54 11.23 24.16
CA GLY A 284 6.50 10.56 23.39
C GLY A 284 6.87 10.26 21.94
N TYR A 285 8.15 10.19 21.59
CA TYR A 285 8.59 9.89 20.21
C TYR A 285 9.44 8.63 20.19
N VAL A 286 8.95 7.60 19.52
CA VAL A 286 9.61 6.30 19.41
C VAL A 286 9.63 5.87 17.95
N SER A 287 10.77 5.41 17.46
CA SER A 287 10.88 4.78 16.15
C SER A 287 11.88 3.64 16.25
N HIS A 288 11.44 2.45 15.84
CA HIS A 288 12.22 1.22 15.87
C HIS A 288 11.98 0.45 14.58
N ASN A 289 13.00 -0.27 14.13
CA ASN A 289 12.80 -1.27 13.10
C ASN A 289 12.49 -2.62 13.76
N ILE A 290 11.43 -3.28 13.33
CA ILE A 290 10.87 -4.52 13.92
C ILE A 290 10.61 -5.59 12.84
N ARG A 291 10.47 -6.85 13.24
CA ARG A 291 10.01 -7.97 12.38
C ARG A 291 8.52 -8.10 12.46
N GLN A 292 7.98 -7.99 13.66
CA GLN A 292 6.56 -8.13 13.91
C GLN A 292 6.09 -7.13 14.97
N LEU A 293 4.86 -6.67 14.78
CA LEU A 293 4.10 -5.90 15.76
C LEU A 293 2.80 -6.61 16.05
N GLU A 294 2.44 -6.73 17.31
CA GLU A 294 1.11 -7.18 17.70
C GLU A 294 0.40 -6.06 18.47
N LEU A 295 -0.85 -5.80 18.12
CA LEU A 295 -1.64 -4.70 18.62
C LEU A 295 -3.00 -5.20 19.12
N TYR A 296 -3.30 -4.95 20.39
CA TYR A 296 -4.62 -5.16 20.96
C TYR A 296 -5.33 -3.81 21.06
N MET A 297 -6.34 -3.61 20.23
CA MET A 297 -7.07 -2.35 20.13
C MET A 297 -8.52 -2.58 19.68
N ASP A 298 -9.42 -1.70 20.13
CA ASP A 298 -10.85 -1.67 19.77
C ASP A 298 -11.12 -0.41 18.94
N THR A 299 -10.46 -0.29 17.80
CA THR A 299 -10.52 0.91 16.97
C THR A 299 -10.28 0.57 15.50
N THR A 300 -10.53 1.56 14.64
CA THR A 300 -10.26 1.46 13.21
C THR A 300 -8.77 1.64 12.96
N PHE A 301 -8.25 1.00 11.92
CA PHE A 301 -6.92 1.27 11.40
C PHE A 301 -6.99 1.37 9.89
N THR A 302 -5.91 1.80 9.26
CA THR A 302 -5.82 1.90 7.81
C THR A 302 -4.70 1.05 7.25
N ILE A 303 -4.97 0.43 6.10
CA ILE A 303 -3.97 -0.18 5.23
C ILE A 303 -4.08 0.53 3.88
N ASP A 304 -2.99 1.13 3.42
CA ASP A 304 -2.91 1.85 2.15
C ASP A 304 -4.02 2.91 1.92
N GLY A 305 -4.63 3.43 3.00
CA GLY A 305 -5.73 4.41 2.94
C GLY A 305 -7.13 3.81 3.01
N GLU A 306 -7.29 2.49 2.95
CA GLU A 306 -8.54 1.78 3.23
C GLU A 306 -8.69 1.55 4.74
N LEU A 307 -9.93 1.64 5.25
CA LEU A 307 -10.22 1.51 6.67
C LEU A 307 -10.69 0.10 7.03
N TYR A 308 -10.15 -0.43 8.13
CA TYR A 308 -10.43 -1.75 8.66
C TYR A 308 -10.66 -1.68 10.16
N GLN A 309 -11.43 -2.63 10.70
CA GLN A 309 -11.82 -2.63 12.09
C GLN A 309 -11.02 -3.67 12.89
N ALA A 310 -10.53 -3.27 14.06
CA ALA A 310 -9.89 -4.15 15.02
C ALA A 310 -10.75 -4.27 16.28
N SER A 311 -10.74 -5.46 16.87
CA SER A 311 -11.43 -5.77 18.12
C SER A 311 -10.58 -6.70 18.96
N ARG A 312 -10.38 -6.37 20.23
CA ARG A 312 -9.65 -7.20 21.20
C ARG A 312 -10.29 -8.58 21.37
N GLU A 313 -11.60 -8.69 21.17
CA GLU A 313 -12.32 -9.97 21.23
C GLU A 313 -11.89 -10.94 20.12
N HIS A 314 -11.48 -10.41 18.96
CA HIS A 314 -11.02 -11.21 17.82
C HIS A 314 -9.51 -11.53 17.89
N GLY A 315 -8.82 -11.04 18.92
CA GLY A 315 -7.38 -11.22 19.11
C GLY A 315 -6.55 -10.03 18.64
N PRO A 316 -5.21 -10.17 18.62
CA PRO A 316 -4.33 -9.08 18.22
C PRO A 316 -4.30 -8.90 16.70
N ILE A 317 -4.19 -7.65 16.27
CA ILE A 317 -3.73 -7.33 14.91
C ILE A 317 -2.23 -7.61 14.85
N ARG A 318 -1.83 -8.53 13.98
CA ARG A 318 -0.41 -8.84 13.76
C ARG A 318 0.06 -8.22 12.46
N VAL A 319 1.06 -7.35 12.53
CA VAL A 319 1.71 -6.74 11.36
C VAL A 319 3.11 -7.33 11.23
N SER A 320 3.39 -7.94 10.08
CA SER A 320 4.66 -8.61 9.78
C SER A 320 5.11 -8.35 8.34
N HIS A 321 6.34 -8.73 7.99
CA HIS A 321 6.78 -8.73 6.58
C HIS A 321 6.15 -9.91 5.84
N GLY A 322 5.31 -9.60 4.86
CA GLY A 322 4.57 -10.59 4.06
C GLY A 322 5.33 -11.09 2.83
N GLY A 323 6.47 -10.50 2.52
CA GLY A 323 7.29 -10.81 1.36
C GLY A 323 7.58 -9.57 0.51
N ASP A 324 8.36 -9.77 -0.53
CA ASP A 324 8.74 -8.73 -1.47
C ASP A 324 8.08 -8.98 -2.82
N ILE A 325 7.70 -7.91 -3.51
CA ILE A 325 7.15 -7.96 -4.86
C ILE A 325 7.99 -7.06 -5.75
N GLU A 326 8.40 -7.58 -6.90
CA GLU A 326 9.07 -6.79 -7.93
C GLU A 326 8.01 -6.06 -8.76
N PHE A 327 8.02 -4.73 -8.70
CA PHE A 327 7.22 -3.89 -9.59
C PHE A 327 8.05 -3.46 -10.80
N LEU A 328 7.42 -3.29 -11.95
CA LEU A 328 8.09 -2.78 -13.15
C LEU A 328 7.55 -1.43 -13.54
N LYS A 329 8.44 -0.44 -13.58
CA LYS A 329 8.16 0.87 -14.14
C LYS A 329 8.59 0.88 -15.60
N ILE A 330 7.60 1.05 -16.48
CA ILE A 330 7.83 1.02 -17.92
C ILE A 330 7.89 2.46 -18.45
N GLY A 331 9.08 2.85 -18.86
CA GLY A 331 9.40 4.12 -19.50
C GLY A 331 8.92 4.19 -20.95
N SER A 332 9.13 5.36 -21.57
CA SER A 332 8.94 5.55 -23.01
C SER A 332 10.27 5.45 -23.71
#